data_AF-E6Q0S3-F1
#
_entry.id   AF-E6Q0S3-F1
#
_cell.length_a   1.000
_cell.length_b   1.000
_cell.length_c   1.000
_cell.angle_alpha   90.00
_cell.angle_beta   90.00
_cell.angle_gamma   90.00
#
_symmetry.space_group_name_H-M   'P 1'
#
loop_
_entity.id
_entity.type
_entity.pdbx_description
1 polymer ?
#
loop_
_entity_poly.entity_id
_entity_poly.type
_entity_poly.pdbx_seq_one_letter_code
_entity_poly.pdbx_strand_id
1 'polypeptide(L)'
;MPIDELGYIPFEREATDLLFQVISRRYERQSIAISTNLAFTDWTNIFPDPMAATAVIDRLVHHGAVFEFAGESQRLKARQRHGKKTDNGQE
;
A
#
# COMPACT_ATOMS: atom_id res chain seq x y z
N MET A 1 -3.05 8.88 -10.40
CA MET A 1 -4.03 7.81 -10.11
C MET A 1 -3.69 7.19 -8.77
N PRO A 2 -4.63 7.14 -7.81
CA PRO A 2 -4.44 6.43 -6.55
C PRO A 2 -4.65 4.91 -6.74
N ILE A 3 -3.79 4.11 -6.09
CA ILE A 3 -3.93 2.67 -5.88
C ILE A 3 -3.83 2.47 -4.37
N ASP A 4 -4.91 2.03 -3.74
CA ASP A 4 -5.00 1.93 -2.28
C ASP A 4 -4.92 0.47 -1.85
N GLU A 5 -4.34 0.21 -0.67
CA GLU A 5 -4.27 -1.11 -0.03
C GLU A 5 -3.60 -2.20 -0.90
N LEU A 6 -2.57 -1.82 -1.66
CA LEU A 6 -1.86 -2.77 -2.52
C LEU A 6 -1.24 -3.89 -1.68
N GLY A 7 -1.54 -5.14 -2.03
CA GLY A 7 -1.06 -6.33 -1.34
C GLY A 7 -1.95 -6.83 -0.20
N TYR A 8 -3.12 -6.22 0.05
CA TYR A 8 -4.07 -6.70 1.05
C TYR A 8 -4.77 -8.02 0.65
N ILE A 9 -5.11 -8.16 -0.64
CA ILE A 9 -5.70 -9.38 -1.21
C ILE A 9 -4.63 -10.05 -2.08
N PRO A 10 -4.47 -11.39 -2.04
CA PRO A 10 -3.59 -12.11 -2.95
C PRO A 10 -3.94 -11.83 -4.41
N PHE A 11 -2.93 -11.62 -5.25
CA PHE A 11 -3.11 -11.40 -6.68
C PHE A 11 -2.93 -12.71 -7.42
N GLU A 12 -3.83 -13.00 -8.36
CA GLU A 12 -3.58 -13.98 -9.41
C GLU A 12 -2.54 -13.43 -10.38
N ARG A 13 -1.81 -14.31 -11.07
CA ARG A 13 -0.71 -13.94 -11.96
C ARG A 13 -1.15 -12.93 -13.01
N GLU A 14 -2.31 -13.13 -13.59
CA GLU A 14 -2.91 -12.27 -14.61
C GLU A 14 -3.16 -10.85 -14.07
N ALA A 15 -3.64 -10.74 -12.82
CA ALA A 15 -3.86 -9.45 -12.18
C ALA A 15 -2.54 -8.70 -11.92
N THR A 16 -1.50 -9.44 -11.51
CA THR A 16 -0.15 -8.91 -11.34
C THR A 16 0.44 -8.40 -12.66
N ASP A 17 0.27 -9.14 -13.75
CA ASP A 17 0.76 -8.73 -15.08
C ASP A 17 0.05 -7.45 -15.56
N LEU A 18 -1.26 -7.35 -15.33
CA LEU A 18 -2.03 -6.13 -15.63
C LEU A 18 -1.55 -4.94 -14.78
N LEU A 19 -1.29 -5.14 -13.49
CA LEU A 19 -0.75 -4.10 -12.62
C LEU A 19 0.63 -3.64 -13.11
N PHE A 20 1.50 -4.56 -13.51
CA PHE A 20 2.80 -4.25 -14.10
C PHE A 20 2.66 -3.37 -15.35
N GLN A 21 1.71 -3.69 -16.23
CA GLN A 21 1.44 -2.89 -17.42
C GLN A 21 0.94 -1.49 -17.09
N VAL A 22 0.06 -1.35 -16.09
CA VAL A 22 -0.45 -0.04 -15.64
C VAL A 22 0.70 0.83 -15.12
N ILE A 23 1.57 0.27 -14.28
CA ILE A 23 2.72 1.00 -13.73
C ILE A 23 3.70 1.36 -14.86
N SER A 24 4.04 0.41 -15.72
CA SER A 24 4.98 0.62 -16.83
C SER A 24 4.50 1.68 -17.83
N ARG A 25 3.19 1.74 -18.13
CA ARG A 25 2.63 2.76 -19.03
C ARG A 25 2.61 4.16 -18.42
N ARG A 26 2.65 4.27 -17.09
CA ARG A 26 2.64 5.56 -16.39
C ARG A 26 4.01 6.07 -16.00
N TYR A 27 4.97 5.17 -15.85
CA TYR A 27 6.37 5.50 -15.65
C TYR A 27 6.80 6.59 -16.64
N GLU A 28 7.41 7.66 -16.12
CA GLU A 28 7.84 8.87 -16.86
C GLU A 28 6.73 9.65 -17.62
N ARG A 29 5.45 9.28 -17.46
CA ARG A 29 4.33 9.91 -18.19
C ARG A 29 3.28 10.54 -17.29
N GLN A 30 2.93 9.89 -16.18
CA GLN A 30 1.88 10.34 -15.26
C GLN A 30 2.12 9.84 -13.83
N SER A 31 1.76 10.65 -12.83
CA SER A 31 1.91 10.27 -11.43
C SER A 31 0.97 9.15 -10.97
N ILE A 32 1.51 8.25 -10.15
CA ILE A 32 0.78 7.22 -9.41
C ILE A 32 1.03 7.46 -7.91
N ALA A 33 -0.02 7.38 -7.10
CA ALA A 33 0.09 7.29 -5.65
C ALA A 33 -0.30 5.88 -5.23
N ILE A 34 0.54 5.21 -4.46
CA ILE A 34 0.29 3.84 -3.97
C ILE A 34 0.32 3.87 -2.45
N SER A 35 -0.69 3.28 -1.82
CA SER A 35 -0.63 2.92 -0.40
C SER A 35 -0.49 1.39 -0.27
N THR A 36 0.32 0.97 0.68
CA THR A 36 0.52 -0.45 1.01
C THR A 36 0.96 -0.58 2.45
N ASN A 37 0.60 -1.70 3.07
CA ASN A 37 1.12 -2.13 4.37
C ASN A 37 2.32 -3.08 4.24
N LEU A 38 2.73 -3.41 3.01
CA LEU A 38 3.86 -4.30 2.75
C LEU A 38 5.15 -3.50 2.57
N ALA A 39 6.21 -3.94 3.25
CA ALA A 39 7.55 -3.45 2.98
C ALA A 39 7.97 -3.90 1.57
N PHE A 40 8.90 -3.19 0.92
CA PHE A 40 9.38 -3.56 -0.43
C PHE A 40 9.92 -5.00 -0.51
N THR A 41 10.48 -5.53 0.57
CA THR A 41 10.94 -6.93 0.66
C THR A 41 9.81 -7.95 0.49
N ASP A 42 8.57 -7.56 0.82
CA ASP A 42 7.39 -8.41 0.78
C ASP A 42 6.62 -8.29 -0.53
N TRP A 43 7.11 -7.49 -1.50
CA TRP A 43 6.44 -7.31 -2.79
C TRP A 43 6.52 -8.54 -3.68
N THR A 44 7.33 -9.54 -3.33
CA THR A 44 7.30 -10.88 -3.94
C THR A 44 5.98 -11.61 -3.68
N ASN A 45 5.21 -11.18 -2.67
CA ASN A 45 3.84 -11.67 -2.42
C ASN A 45 2.81 -11.10 -3.43
N ILE A 46 3.14 -9.98 -4.09
CA ILE A 46 2.32 -9.35 -5.13
C ILE A 46 2.80 -9.76 -6.52
N PHE A 47 4.12 -9.74 -6.72
CA PHE A 47 4.79 -10.06 -7.97
C PHE A 47 5.55 -11.39 -7.79
N PRO A 48 5.00 -12.53 -8.26
CA PRO A 48 5.59 -13.85 -8.01
C PRO A 48 7.01 -14.02 -8.53
N ASP A 49 7.39 -13.23 -9.53
CA ASP A 49 8.77 -13.13 -10.01
C ASP A 49 9.52 -12.01 -9.27
N PRO A 50 10.58 -12.33 -8.50
CA PRO A 50 11.39 -11.33 -7.82
C PRO A 50 12.01 -10.28 -8.76
N MET A 51 12.32 -10.64 -10.02
CA MET A 51 12.80 -9.68 -11.00
C MET A 51 11.71 -8.67 -11.36
N ALA A 52 10.48 -9.13 -11.60
CA ALA A 52 9.34 -8.26 -11.83
C ALA A 52 9.08 -7.33 -10.62
N ALA A 53 9.09 -7.86 -9.40
CA ALA A 53 8.92 -7.06 -8.17
C ALA A 53 9.95 -5.91 -8.10
N THR A 54 11.22 -6.24 -8.29
CA THR A 54 12.34 -5.28 -8.26
C THR A 54 12.18 -4.22 -9.35
N ALA A 55 11.83 -4.64 -10.57
CA ALA A 55 11.66 -3.73 -11.70
C ALA A 55 10.46 -2.79 -11.53
N VAL A 56 9.41 -3.21 -10.81
CA VAL A 56 8.28 -2.34 -10.46
C VAL A 56 8.70 -1.33 -9.40
N ILE A 57 9.36 -1.78 -8.34
CA ILE A 57 9.86 -0.91 -7.27
C ILE A 57 10.77 0.16 -7.84
N ASP A 58 11.74 -0.23 -8.67
CA ASP A 58 12.69 0.68 -9.33
C ASP A 58 11.97 1.80 -10.10
N ARG A 59 10.98 1.45 -10.92
CA ARG A 59 10.17 2.43 -11.68
C ARG A 59 9.39 3.39 -10.76
N LEU A 60 8.87 2.91 -9.64
CA LEU A 60 8.12 3.73 -8.71
C LEU A 60 9.02 4.70 -7.94
N VAL A 61 10.22 4.26 -7.54
CA VAL A 61 11.13 5.08 -6.71
C VAL A 61 11.97 6.05 -7.53
N HIS A 62 12.28 5.74 -8.80
CA HIS A 62 13.19 6.57 -9.61
C HIS A 62 12.76 8.05 -9.71
N HIS A 63 11.45 8.31 -9.82
CA HIS A 63 10.88 9.67 -9.81
C HIS A 63 9.84 9.87 -8.69
N GLY A 64 9.85 9.01 -7.68
CA GLY A 64 8.88 8.99 -6.60
C GLY A 64 9.44 9.50 -5.27
N ALA A 65 8.54 9.74 -4.33
CA ALA A 65 8.87 9.92 -2.93
C ALA A 65 8.24 8.77 -2.14
N VAL A 66 9.01 8.19 -1.22
CA VAL A 66 8.54 7.13 -0.32
C VAL A 66 8.25 7.75 1.04
N PHE A 67 7.02 7.55 1.52
CA PHE A 67 6.59 7.98 2.84
C PHE A 67 6.35 6.75 3.70
N GLU A 68 7.20 6.56 4.70
CA GLU A 68 7.01 5.51 5.69
C GLU A 68 6.12 6.03 6.83
N PHE A 69 5.03 5.30 7.10
CA PHE A 69 4.10 5.64 8.17
C PHE A 69 4.25 4.64 9.30
N ALA A 70 4.59 5.14 10.49
CA ALA A 70 4.70 4.35 11.71
C ALA A 70 3.76 4.87 12.80
N GLY A 71 3.43 4.00 13.75
CA GLY A 71 2.67 4.33 14.94
C GLY A 71 1.30 3.65 15.03
N GLU A 72 0.58 3.97 16.10
CA GLU A 72 -0.70 3.35 16.41
C GLU A 72 -1.82 3.75 15.44
N SER A 73 -2.71 2.78 15.14
CA SER A 73 -3.88 3.01 14.31
C SER A 73 -4.76 4.14 14.86
N GLN A 74 -5.00 5.16 14.03
CA GLN A 74 -5.93 6.24 14.36
C GLN A 74 -7.36 5.72 14.60
N ARG A 75 -7.76 4.64 13.92
CA ARG A 75 -9.04 3.97 14.12
C ARG A 75 -9.16 3.40 15.54
N LEU A 76 -8.09 2.78 16.04
CA LEU A 76 -8.06 2.22 17.39
C LEU A 76 -8.11 3.33 18.45
N LYS A 77 -7.33 4.41 18.28
CA LYS A 77 -7.37 5.59 19.16
C LYS A 77 -8.77 6.20 19.23
N ALA A 78 -9.44 6.34 18.08
CA ALA A 78 -10.80 6.83 18.03
C ALA A 78 -11.76 5.91 18.80
N ARG A 79 -11.64 4.59 18.65
CA ARG A 79 -12.47 3.62 19.39
C ARG A 79 -12.26 3.71 20.90
N GLN A 80 -11.01 3.80 21.37
CA GLN A 80 -10.69 3.95 22.78
C GLN A 80 -11.26 5.25 23.37
N ARG A 81 -11.18 6.36 22.63
CA ARG A 81 -11.77 7.65 23.05
C ARG A 81 -13.29 7.59 23.19
N HIS A 82 -13.98 6.88 22.31
CA HIS A 82 -15.43 6.71 22.39
C HIS A 82 -15.86 5.79 23.53
N GLY A 83 -15.16 4.66 23.73
CA GLY A 83 -15.45 3.74 24.83
C GLY A 83 -15.26 4.35 26.22
N LYS A 84 -14.31 5.29 26.36
CA LYS A 84 -14.08 6.01 27.64
C LYS A 84 -15.17 7.03 27.99
N LYS A 85 -15.95 7.50 27.00
CA LYS A 85 -17.07 8.42 27.23
C LYS A 85 -18.35 7.71 27.69
N THR A 86 -18.52 6.44 27.32
CA THR A 86 -19.71 5.65 27.70
C THR A 86 -19.63 5.09 29.12
N ASP A 87 -18.44 4.98 29.71
CA ASP A 87 -18.24 4.44 31.07
C ASP A 87 -18.38 5.52 32.17
N ASN A 88 -18.08 6.79 31.86
CA ASN A 88 -18.19 7.92 32.81
C ASN A 88 -19.60 8.56 32.87
N GLY A 89 -20.63 7.87 32.38
CA GLY A 89 -22.02 8.35 32.31
C GLY A 89 -23.02 7.58 33.17
N GLN A 90 -22.53 6.69 34.05
CA GLN A 90 -23.33 5.97 35.03
C GLN A 90 -22.83 6.27 36.46
N GLU A 91 -22.95 7.54 36.88
CA GLU A 91 -23.06 7.94 38.29
C GLU A 91 -24.20 8.96 38.40
#